data_AF-A0A4Q2YE68-F1
#
_entry.id   AF-A0A4Q2YE68-F1
#
_cell.length_a   1.000
_cell.length_b   1.000
_cell.length_c   1.000
_cell.angle_alpha   90.00
_cell.angle_beta   90.00
_cell.angle_gamma   90.00
#
_symmetry.space_group_name_H-M   'P 1'
#
loop_
_entity.id
_entity.type
_entity.pdbx_description
1 polymer ?
#
loop_
_entity_poly.entity_id
_entity_poly.type
_entity_poly.pdbx_seq_one_letter_code
_entity_poly.pdbx_strand_id
1 'polypeptide(L)'
;MKRRGFLVKSLGGMMGTGAVLSQGREAAPPAAGPLIRTPLNLMAPREDGVFGIWAVSGLCRGWLEWREAGGGGGRAAMTPAGFVPQSPEIFRINLTGLKPGREY
;
A
#
# COMPACT_ATOMS: atom_id res chain seq x y z
N MET A 1 -17.15 41.77 37.74
CA MET A 1 -16.22 42.27 36.71
C MET A 1 -17.01 42.71 35.48
N LYS A 2 -16.91 43.98 35.10
CA LYS A 2 -17.65 44.63 33.99
C LYS A 2 -17.02 44.22 32.65
N ARG A 3 -17.85 43.72 31.72
CA ARG A 3 -17.49 43.50 30.31
C ARG A 3 -17.83 44.75 29.50
N ARG A 4 -16.88 45.36 28.77
CA ARG A 4 -17.16 46.29 27.65
C ARG A 4 -15.99 46.37 26.65
N GLY A 5 -16.32 46.10 25.38
CA GLY A 5 -15.70 46.55 24.12
C GLY A 5 -14.22 46.19 23.87
N PHE A 6 -13.75 45.94 22.66
CA PHE A 6 -14.17 46.49 21.37
C PHE A 6 -13.88 45.50 20.23
N LEU A 7 -14.83 45.43 19.29
CA LEU A 7 -14.53 45.09 17.90
C LEU A 7 -13.56 46.15 17.35
N VAL A 8 -12.44 45.72 16.79
CA VAL A 8 -11.76 46.46 15.72
C VAL A 8 -11.68 45.53 14.52
N LYS A 9 -12.43 45.94 13.49
CA LYS A 9 -12.44 45.39 12.14
C LYS A 9 -11.08 45.62 11.48
N SER A 10 -10.58 44.56 10.85
CA SER A 10 -9.89 44.51 9.56
C SER A 10 -9.49 45.85 8.92
N LEU A 11 -8.18 46.05 8.70
CA LEU A 11 -7.58 46.40 7.40
C LEU A 11 -6.05 46.42 7.54
N GLY A 12 -5.34 45.76 6.62
CA GLY A 12 -3.93 46.05 6.36
C GLY A 12 -3.02 44.84 6.38
N GLY A 13 -2.35 44.61 5.25
CA GLY A 13 -1.10 43.83 5.24
C GLY A 13 -1.10 42.64 4.29
N MET A 14 -1.03 42.93 2.99
CA MET A 14 -0.49 42.01 2.00
C MET A 14 0.98 41.71 2.35
N MET A 15 1.28 40.51 2.85
CA MET A 15 2.58 39.85 2.70
C MET A 15 2.36 38.35 2.70
N GLY A 16 2.82 37.72 1.62
CA GLY A 16 2.67 36.29 1.38
C GLY A 16 3.30 35.46 2.48
N THR A 17 2.61 34.39 2.86
CA THR A 17 3.26 33.18 3.38
C THR A 17 2.26 32.06 3.17
N GLY A 18 2.45 31.28 2.10
CA GLY A 18 1.78 30.01 1.93
C GLY A 18 2.27 29.07 3.01
N ALA A 19 1.62 29.08 4.17
CA ALA A 19 1.77 28.03 5.17
C ALA A 19 0.95 26.83 4.70
N VAL A 20 1.50 26.08 3.74
CA VAL A 20 1.12 24.68 3.57
C VAL A 20 1.47 24.01 4.89
N LEU A 21 0.45 23.69 5.68
CA LEU A 21 0.59 22.80 6.82
C LEU A 21 1.01 21.44 6.28
N SER A 22 2.32 21.27 6.10
CA SER A 22 2.95 19.96 5.99
C SER A 22 2.70 19.28 7.32
N GLN A 23 1.59 18.54 7.43
CA GLN A 23 1.41 17.53 8.46
C GLN A 23 2.66 16.66 8.39
N GLY A 24 3.54 16.81 9.39
CA GLY A 24 4.72 16.00 9.55
C GLY A 24 4.27 14.56 9.57
N ARG A 25 4.51 13.85 8.47
CA ARG A 25 4.44 12.40 8.45
C ARG A 25 5.56 11.96 9.37
N GLU A 26 5.19 11.65 10.61
CA GLU A 26 6.13 11.04 11.56
C GLU A 26 6.75 9.85 10.85
N ALA A 27 8.06 9.97 10.60
CA ALA A 27 8.80 8.96 9.87
C ALA A 27 8.77 7.71 10.73
N ALA A 28 8.02 6.70 10.28
CA ALA A 28 8.00 5.40 10.93
C ALA A 28 9.46 4.96 11.12
N PRO A 29 9.86 4.53 12.34
CA PRO A 29 11.22 4.07 12.56
C PRO A 29 11.56 2.98 11.54
N PRO A 30 12.80 2.97 11.01
CA PRO A 30 13.19 1.99 10.01
C PRO A 30 12.91 0.59 10.54
N ALA A 31 12.16 -0.20 9.76
CA ALA A 31 11.82 -1.57 10.13
C ALA A 31 13.13 -2.33 10.37
N ALA A 32 13.38 -2.74 11.61
CA ALA A 32 14.54 -3.54 11.95
C ALA A 32 14.30 -4.97 11.44
N GLY A 33 14.97 -5.35 10.35
CA GLY A 33 14.92 -6.70 9.77
C GLY A 33 14.39 -6.76 8.33
N PRO A 34 14.30 -7.98 7.75
CA PRO A 34 13.87 -8.15 6.38
C PRO A 34 12.39 -7.79 6.20
N LEU A 35 12.06 -7.15 5.08
CA LEU A 35 10.68 -6.79 4.75
C LEU A 35 9.79 -8.02 4.57
N ILE A 36 10.30 -9.03 3.87
CA ILE A 36 9.63 -10.32 3.65
C ILE A 36 10.12 -11.30 4.71
N ARG A 37 9.19 -11.88 5.48
CA ARG A 37 9.49 -12.78 6.61
C ARG A 37 9.32 -14.26 6.29
N THR A 38 8.67 -14.59 5.17
CA THR A 38 8.38 -15.97 4.75
C THR A 38 8.66 -16.17 3.26
N PRO A 39 8.85 -17.43 2.81
CA PRO A 39 8.73 -17.75 1.38
C PRO A 39 7.35 -17.36 0.81
N LEU A 40 7.24 -17.36 -0.52
CA LEU A 40 5.96 -17.24 -1.21
C LEU A 40 5.09 -18.46 -0.90
N ASN A 41 3.88 -18.23 -0.42
CA ASN A 41 2.85 -19.26 -0.28
C ASN A 41 1.76 -19.05 -1.33
N LEU A 42 1.42 -20.11 -2.05
CA LEU A 42 0.30 -20.12 -3.00
C LEU A 42 -0.93 -20.71 -2.31
N MET A 43 -2.06 -20.02 -2.38
CA MET A 43 -3.32 -20.49 -1.77
C MET A 43 -4.55 -20.13 -2.58
N ALA A 44 -5.65 -20.82 -2.25
CA ALA A 44 -6.95 -20.66 -2.91
C ALA A 44 -6.83 -20.68 -4.44
N PRO A 45 -6.37 -21.82 -5.02
CA PRO A 45 -6.37 -22.00 -6.46
C PRO A 45 -7.79 -21.89 -7.00
N ARG A 46 -7.91 -21.21 -8.14
CA ARG A 46 -9.14 -20.97 -8.90
C ARG A 46 -8.89 -21.42 -10.34
N GLU A 47 -9.96 -21.51 -11.13
CA GLU A 47 -9.87 -21.89 -12.53
C GLU A 47 -8.92 -20.98 -13.32
N ASP A 48 -8.87 -19.69 -12.99
CA ASP A 48 -8.11 -18.69 -13.72
C ASP A 48 -6.93 -18.08 -12.94
N GLY A 49 -6.57 -18.64 -11.77
CA GLY A 49 -5.63 -17.93 -10.90
C GLY A 49 -5.39 -18.52 -9.52
N VAL A 50 -4.58 -17.80 -8.74
CA VAL A 50 -4.18 -18.17 -7.38
C VAL A 50 -3.82 -16.93 -6.57
N PHE A 51 -3.82 -17.02 -5.25
CA PHE A 51 -3.27 -15.96 -4.41
C PHE A 51 -1.84 -16.28 -3.99
N GLY A 52 -0.93 -15.32 -4.17
CA GLY A 52 0.40 -15.32 -3.57
C GLY A 52 0.41 -14.55 -2.27
N ILE A 53 0.96 -15.15 -1.20
CA ILE A 53 1.00 -14.57 0.14
C ILE A 53 2.39 -14.61 0.75
N TRP A 54 2.75 -13.50 1.40
CA TRP A 54 3.92 -13.37 2.25
C TRP A 54 3.54 -12.73 3.59
N ALA A 55 4.21 -13.15 4.67
CA ALA A 55 4.27 -12.34 5.86
C ALA A 55 5.29 -11.21 5.66
N VAL A 56 4.92 -9.99 6.04
CA VAL A 56 5.75 -8.79 5.92
C VAL A 56 5.93 -8.09 7.25
N SER A 57 7.02 -7.35 7.43
CA SER A 57 7.31 -6.60 8.67
C SER A 57 6.62 -5.24 8.74
N GLY A 58 5.95 -4.82 7.67
CA GLY A 58 5.15 -3.60 7.63
C GLY A 58 4.48 -3.37 6.29
N LEU A 59 3.71 -2.28 6.19
CA LEU A 59 3.00 -1.91 4.98
C LEU A 59 3.96 -1.68 3.82
N CYS A 60 3.76 -2.44 2.75
CA CYS A 60 4.57 -2.36 1.55
C CYS A 60 3.72 -2.42 0.27
N ARG A 61 4.35 -2.07 -0.85
CA ARG A 61 3.83 -2.31 -2.20
C ARG A 61 4.74 -3.30 -2.89
N GLY A 62 4.19 -4.05 -3.82
CA GLY A 62 4.96 -5.04 -4.57
C GLY A 62 4.15 -5.63 -5.71
N TRP A 63 4.77 -6.61 -6.37
CA TRP A 63 4.18 -7.39 -7.44
C TRP A 63 4.73 -8.82 -7.40
N LEU A 64 4.03 -9.72 -8.06
CA LEU A 64 4.42 -11.10 -8.30
C LEU A 64 4.73 -11.26 -9.79
N GLU A 65 5.88 -11.85 -10.10
CA GLU A 65 6.25 -12.26 -11.46
C GLU A 65 6.11 -13.78 -11.57
N TRP A 66 5.70 -14.26 -12.73
CA TRP A 66 5.51 -15.69 -13.00
C TRP A 66 5.97 -16.01 -14.42
N ARG A 67 6.29 -17.28 -14.66
CA ARG A 67 6.77 -17.73 -15.96
C ARG A 67 6.29 -19.16 -16.24
N GLU A 68 5.50 -19.33 -17.31
CA GLU A 68 5.21 -20.65 -17.87
C GLU A 68 6.48 -21.42 -18.20
N ALA A 69 6.45 -22.75 -18.01
CA ALA A 69 7.55 -23.63 -18.40
C ALA A 69 7.96 -23.45 -19.89
N GLY A 70 7.01 -23.08 -20.76
CA GLY A 70 7.25 -22.78 -22.17
C GLY A 70 7.82 -21.39 -22.48
N GLY A 71 8.17 -20.59 -21.47
CA GLY A 71 8.83 -19.29 -21.63
C GLY A 71 7.90 -18.07 -21.66
N GLY A 72 6.57 -18.27 -21.67
CA GLY A 72 5.60 -17.19 -21.44
C GLY A 72 5.66 -16.69 -19.99
N GLY A 73 5.21 -15.48 -19.70
CA GLY A 73 5.25 -14.96 -18.33
C GLY A 73 4.46 -13.67 -18.17
N GLY A 74 4.39 -13.19 -16.93
CA GLY A 74 3.65 -11.99 -16.63
C GLY A 74 3.92 -11.47 -15.24
N ARG A 75 3.22 -10.37 -14.92
CA ARG A 75 3.32 -9.67 -13.64
C ARG A 75 1.93 -9.36 -13.11
N ALA A 76 1.67 -9.75 -11.87
CA ALA A 76 0.49 -9.34 -11.11
C ALA A 76 0.92 -8.32 -10.05
N ALA A 77 0.40 -7.10 -10.11
CA ALA A 77 0.69 -6.06 -9.13
C ALA A 77 -0.43 -5.95 -8.10
N MET A 78 -0.10 -5.42 -6.93
CA MET A 78 -1.12 -5.02 -5.96
C MET A 78 -2.00 -3.92 -6.56
N THR A 79 -3.27 -4.21 -6.82
CA THR A 79 -4.23 -3.22 -7.34
C THR A 79 -4.89 -2.46 -6.19
N PRO A 80 -5.30 -1.19 -6.38
CA PRO A 80 -6.08 -0.47 -5.38
C PRO A 80 -7.41 -1.16 -5.03
N ALA A 81 -7.98 -1.92 -5.98
CA ALA A 81 -9.20 -2.72 -5.77
C ALA A 81 -8.94 -4.08 -5.08
N GLY A 82 -7.70 -4.58 -5.10
CA GLY A 82 -7.24 -5.74 -4.32
C GLY A 82 -6.76 -5.38 -2.92
N PHE A 83 -6.94 -4.11 -2.52
CA PHE A 83 -6.56 -3.57 -1.23
C PHE A 83 -7.60 -3.98 -0.17
N VAL A 84 -7.50 -5.22 0.28
CA VAL A 84 -8.01 -5.60 1.60
C VAL A 84 -6.81 -6.06 2.40
N PRO A 85 -5.98 -5.15 2.94
CA PRO A 85 -4.95 -5.53 3.89
C PRO A 85 -5.66 -6.24 5.04
N GLN A 86 -5.56 -7.58 5.07
CA GLN A 86 -6.09 -8.35 6.19
C GLN A 86 -5.39 -7.93 7.50
N SER A 87 -4.13 -7.52 7.39
CA SER A 87 -3.30 -7.00 8.46
C SER A 87 -2.12 -6.21 7.87
N PRO A 88 -1.52 -5.26 8.61
CA PRO A 88 -0.21 -4.65 8.26
C PRO A 88 0.92 -5.66 8.08
N GLU A 89 0.72 -6.90 8.50
CA GLU A 89 1.71 -7.98 8.51
C GLU A 89 1.58 -8.97 7.35
N ILE A 90 0.56 -8.84 6.49
CA ILE A 90 0.29 -9.78 5.40
C ILE A 90 0.24 -9.05 4.06
N PHE A 91 1.06 -9.50 3.11
CA PHE A 91 1.06 -9.04 1.73
C PHE A 91 0.44 -10.11 0.83
N ARG A 92 -0.66 -9.76 0.17
CA ARG A 92 -1.44 -10.67 -0.68
C ARG A 92 -1.56 -10.10 -2.10
N ILE A 93 -1.25 -10.92 -3.09
CA ILE A 93 -1.45 -10.60 -4.51
C ILE A 93 -2.39 -11.60 -5.14
N ASN A 94 -3.36 -11.08 -5.89
CA ASN A 94 -4.22 -11.87 -6.74
C ASN A 94 -3.56 -12.06 -8.11
N LEU A 95 -3.18 -13.29 -8.45
CA LEU A 95 -2.75 -13.66 -9.79
C LEU A 95 -3.96 -14.22 -10.55
N THR A 96 -4.26 -13.62 -11.71
CA THR A 96 -5.40 -13.95 -12.56
C THR A 96 -4.95 -14.15 -14.00
N GLY A 97 -5.82 -14.74 -14.83
CA GLY A 97 -5.52 -15.00 -16.24
C GLY A 97 -4.62 -16.21 -16.47
N LEU A 98 -4.44 -17.06 -15.46
CA LEU A 98 -3.82 -18.36 -15.63
C LEU A 98 -4.78 -19.30 -16.37
N LYS A 99 -4.26 -20.12 -17.26
CA LYS A 99 -4.98 -21.23 -17.90
C LYS A 99 -5.01 -22.47 -16.99
N PRO A 100 -6.15 -23.17 -16.86
CA PRO A 100 -6.24 -24.44 -16.15
C PRO A 100 -5.28 -25.51 -16.71
N GLY A 101 -4.79 -26.41 -15.84
CA GLY A 101 -3.98 -27.56 -16.25
C GLY A 101 -2.59 -27.23 -16.80
N ARG A 102 -2.06 -26.05 -16.50
CA ARG A 102 -0.79 -25.54 -17.00
C ARG A 102 0.21 -25.35 -15.86
N GLU A 103 1.49 -25.61 -16.14
CA GLU A 103 2.60 -25.36 -15.21
C GLU A 103 3.21 -23.96 -15.44
N TYR A 104 3.47 -23.26 -14.33
CA TYR A 104 3.94 -21.87 -14.24
C TYR A 104 5.04 -21.71 -13.18
#